data_AF-A0A2N9FE75-F1
#
_entry.id   AF-A0A2N9FE75-F1
#
_cell.length_a   1.000
_cell.length_b   1.000
_cell.length_c   1.000
_cell.angle_alpha   90.00
_cell.angle_beta   90.00
_cell.angle_gamma   90.00
#
_symmetry.space_group_name_H-M   'P 1'
#
loop_
_entity.id
_entity.type
_entity.pdbx_description
1 polymer ?
#
loop_
_entity_poly.entity_id
_entity_poly.type
_entity_poly.pdbx_seq_one_letter_code
_entity_poly.pdbx_strand_id
1 'polypeptide(L)'
;MANSNWPQPSSNAFHRSSASLPSSRAFSVPNSVNPHWKPSERVLRMKPEQIEDVRLRLNVDVSVALDSSPAFAPIESFTDMCLHPSIMKDIAIHEYTTPTPIQAQAMPVALSGRDILGCAETGNGKTAAFMIPMIQHCLGQPPVRRGDGPLALVLAPTRELPQQIEKEDKAFSRSLESIKTAIVVGGTNIAEQMVECNCNVKKARVAKGYIRNHFNSEFGHDGSPIGWLSPMRRKFEREKAL
;
A
#
# COMPACT_ATOMS: atom_id res chain seq x y z
N MET A 1 -45.61 18.55 -56.39
CA MET A 1 -45.24 17.23 -55.81
C MET A 1 -44.02 17.44 -54.94
N ALA A 2 -44.13 17.01 -53.67
CA ALA A 2 -43.08 16.83 -52.64
C ALA A 2 -42.17 18.02 -52.24
N ASN A 3 -42.38 18.44 -50.99
CA ASN A 3 -41.55 19.24 -50.10
C ASN A 3 -40.16 18.63 -49.82
N SER A 4 -39.19 19.51 -49.54
CA SER A 4 -38.14 19.26 -48.54
C SER A 4 -37.62 20.57 -47.93
N ASN A 5 -38.52 21.31 -47.27
CA ASN A 5 -38.16 22.41 -46.37
C ASN A 5 -37.71 21.85 -45.01
N TRP A 6 -36.41 21.91 -44.72
CA TRP A 6 -35.91 21.88 -43.34
C TRP A 6 -35.47 23.29 -42.93
N PRO A 7 -35.92 23.80 -41.77
CA PRO A 7 -35.62 25.16 -41.32
C PRO A 7 -34.17 25.27 -40.82
N GLN A 8 -33.55 26.41 -41.13
CA GLN A 8 -32.26 26.83 -40.56
C GLN A 8 -32.41 27.05 -39.05
N PRO A 9 -31.59 26.44 -38.18
CA PRO A 9 -31.66 26.68 -36.75
C PRO A 9 -31.08 28.07 -36.40
N SER A 10 -31.88 28.81 -35.65
CA SER A 10 -31.58 30.09 -34.99
C SER A 10 -30.32 30.01 -34.13
N SER A 11 -29.48 31.03 -34.23
CA SER A 11 -28.32 31.27 -33.37
C SER A 11 -28.73 31.51 -31.91
N ASN A 12 -28.82 30.44 -31.13
CA ASN A 12 -28.74 30.53 -29.67
C ASN A 12 -27.33 30.15 -29.24
N ALA A 13 -26.50 31.18 -29.06
CA ALA A 13 -25.22 31.07 -28.38
C ALA A 13 -25.49 30.62 -26.93
N PHE A 14 -25.35 29.32 -26.67
CA PHE A 14 -25.23 28.84 -25.30
C PHE A 14 -23.95 29.42 -24.72
N HIS A 15 -24.10 30.38 -23.81
CA HIS A 15 -23.06 30.75 -22.86
C HIS A 15 -22.63 29.49 -22.11
N ARG A 16 -21.54 28.87 -22.55
CA ARG A 16 -20.83 27.85 -21.80
C ARG A 16 -20.18 28.56 -20.62
N SER A 17 -20.88 28.63 -19.51
CA SER A 17 -20.31 28.99 -18.22
C SER A 17 -19.07 28.13 -18.03
N SER A 18 -17.89 28.77 -18.01
CA SER A 18 -16.63 28.14 -17.67
C SER A 18 -16.71 27.71 -16.21
N ALA A 19 -17.31 26.55 -15.94
CA ALA A 19 -17.18 25.89 -14.66
C ALA A 19 -15.71 25.51 -14.51
N SER A 20 -14.98 26.33 -13.76
CA SER A 20 -13.65 25.99 -13.26
C SER A 20 -13.75 24.62 -12.59
N LEU A 21 -13.00 23.65 -13.10
CA LEU A 21 -12.78 22.38 -12.41
C LEU A 21 -12.39 22.70 -10.96
N PRO A 22 -13.02 22.08 -9.95
CA PRO A 22 -12.60 22.27 -8.58
C PRO A 22 -11.13 21.90 -8.49
N SER A 23 -10.32 22.85 -8.00
CA SER A 23 -8.92 22.64 -7.63
C SER A 23 -8.79 21.26 -6.98
N SER A 24 -8.04 20.36 -7.62
CA SER A 24 -7.75 19.05 -7.07
C SER A 24 -7.11 19.28 -5.71
N ARG A 25 -7.84 19.02 -4.61
CA ARG A 25 -7.23 18.96 -3.28
C ARG A 25 -6.06 18.01 -3.38
N ALA A 26 -4.85 18.54 -3.22
CA ALA A 26 -3.67 17.70 -3.14
C ALA A 26 -3.88 16.74 -1.97
N PHE A 27 -3.94 15.45 -2.25
CA PHE A 27 -3.93 14.44 -1.20
C PHE A 27 -2.59 14.57 -0.47
N SER A 28 -2.61 15.13 0.74
CA SER A 28 -1.43 15.18 1.60
C SER A 28 -1.18 13.77 2.15
N VAL A 29 -0.02 13.21 1.84
CA VAL A 29 0.41 11.92 2.41
C VAL A 29 0.50 12.09 3.93
N PRO A 30 -0.11 11.19 4.74
CA PRO A 30 0.03 11.22 6.18
C PRO A 30 1.51 11.15 6.58
N ASN A 31 1.91 11.91 7.60
CA ASN A 31 3.29 11.87 8.11
C ASN A 31 3.63 10.46 8.61
N SER A 32 4.91 10.07 8.55
CA SER A 32 5.35 8.84 9.22
C SER A 32 5.00 8.93 10.71
N VAL A 33 4.13 8.03 11.18
CA VAL A 33 3.67 8.04 12.58
C VAL A 33 4.75 7.58 13.54
N ASN A 34 5.66 6.75 13.05
CA ASN A 34 6.60 6.04 13.89
C ASN A 34 8.06 6.39 13.53
N PRO A 35 8.45 7.69 13.53
CA PRO A 35 9.85 8.07 13.31
C PRO A 35 10.77 7.55 14.43
N HIS A 36 10.18 7.08 15.53
CA HIS A 36 10.86 6.52 16.68
C HIS A 36 10.53 5.05 16.92
N TRP A 37 9.95 4.35 15.93
CA TRP A 37 9.80 2.91 16.07
C TRP A 37 11.17 2.27 16.35
N LYS A 38 11.19 1.39 17.33
CA LYS A 38 12.37 0.61 17.70
C LYS A 38 11.95 -0.84 17.88
N PRO A 39 12.76 -1.80 17.38
CA PRO A 39 12.55 -3.19 17.71
C PRO A 39 12.92 -3.45 19.19
N SER A 40 12.78 -4.69 19.62
CA SER A 40 13.16 -5.11 20.97
C SER A 40 14.64 -4.81 21.27
N GLU A 41 14.96 -4.67 22.56
CA GLU A 41 16.34 -4.52 23.05
C GLU A 41 17.27 -5.63 22.55
N ARG A 42 16.74 -6.84 22.33
CA ARG A 42 17.50 -7.97 21.79
C ARG A 42 18.02 -7.68 20.39
N VAL A 43 17.16 -7.16 19.51
CA VAL A 43 17.51 -6.82 18.12
C VAL A 43 18.40 -5.58 18.07
N LEU A 44 18.12 -4.57 18.91
CA LEU A 44 18.95 -3.35 18.99
C LEU A 44 20.40 -3.62 19.41
N ARG A 45 20.65 -4.68 20.20
CA ARG A 45 21.98 -5.04 20.70
C ARG A 45 22.74 -6.00 19.77
N MET A 46 22.17 -6.38 18.62
CA MET A 46 22.86 -7.24 17.67
C MET A 46 24.09 -6.54 17.09
N LYS A 47 25.22 -7.23 17.13
CA LYS A 47 26.46 -6.75 16.50
C LYS A 47 26.39 -6.91 14.97
N PRO A 48 27.15 -6.13 14.19
CA PRO A 48 27.17 -6.25 12.74
C PRO A 48 27.43 -7.67 12.23
N GLU A 49 28.33 -8.42 12.88
CA GLU A 49 28.63 -9.79 12.50
C GLU A 49 27.43 -10.72 12.70
N GLN A 50 26.70 -10.54 13.80
CA GLN A 50 25.48 -11.32 14.09
C GLN A 50 24.35 -10.99 13.12
N ILE A 51 24.23 -9.72 12.72
CA ILE A 51 23.24 -9.31 11.72
C ILE A 51 23.52 -10.01 10.39
N GLU A 52 24.78 -10.05 9.99
CA GLU A 52 25.19 -10.72 8.75
C GLU A 52 24.99 -12.24 8.82
N ASP A 53 25.32 -12.87 9.94
CA ASP A 53 25.06 -14.29 10.18
C ASP A 53 23.57 -14.64 10.03
N VAL A 54 22.68 -13.78 10.56
CA VAL A 54 21.22 -13.97 10.42
C VAL A 54 20.80 -13.80 8.95
N ARG A 55 21.31 -12.80 8.24
CA ARG A 55 21.00 -12.59 6.80
C ARG A 55 21.45 -13.76 5.94
N LEU A 56 22.65 -14.26 6.17
CA LEU A 56 23.20 -15.44 5.49
C LEU A 56 22.32 -16.67 5.75
N ARG A 57 21.96 -16.94 7.02
CA ARG A 57 21.08 -18.06 7.37
C ARG A 57 19.69 -17.96 6.76
N LEU A 58 19.17 -16.74 6.63
CA LEU A 58 17.86 -16.49 6.00
C LEU A 58 17.93 -16.40 4.47
N ASN A 59 19.13 -16.44 3.87
CA ASN A 59 19.36 -16.22 2.45
C ASN A 59 18.76 -14.88 1.97
N VAL A 60 19.06 -13.81 2.70
CA VAL A 60 18.58 -12.45 2.40
C VAL A 60 19.73 -11.55 2.04
N ASP A 61 19.68 -10.96 0.84
CA ASP A 61 20.58 -9.88 0.43
C ASP A 61 19.96 -8.51 0.71
N VAL A 62 20.79 -7.55 1.13
CA VAL A 62 20.35 -6.21 1.53
C VAL A 62 21.25 -5.16 0.89
N SER A 63 20.69 -4.49 -0.12
CA SER A 63 21.29 -3.32 -0.73
C SER A 63 20.69 -2.03 -0.16
N VAL A 64 21.54 -1.04 0.11
CA VAL A 64 21.17 0.25 0.69
C VAL A 64 21.76 1.36 -0.17
N ALA A 65 21.04 2.47 -0.37
CA ALA A 65 21.55 3.61 -1.14
C ALA A 65 22.80 4.20 -0.46
N LEU A 66 23.78 4.64 -1.27
CA LEU A 66 25.13 5.04 -0.82
C LEU A 66 25.14 6.08 0.32
N ASP A 67 24.17 7.00 0.35
CA ASP A 67 24.10 8.08 1.34
C ASP A 67 23.07 7.85 2.45
N SER A 68 22.60 6.60 2.61
CA SER A 68 21.57 6.28 3.60
C SER A 68 22.11 5.44 4.75
N SER A 69 21.50 5.58 5.93
CA SER A 69 21.87 4.79 7.10
C SER A 69 21.72 3.29 6.82
N PRO A 70 22.47 2.42 7.53
CA PRO A 70 22.31 0.98 7.39
C PRO A 70 20.86 0.53 7.54
N ALA A 71 20.48 -0.53 6.83
CA ALA A 71 19.18 -1.15 7.01
C ALA A 71 19.07 -1.74 8.43
N PHE A 72 17.85 -1.70 8.99
CA PHE A 72 17.57 -2.31 10.29
C PHE A 72 17.90 -3.81 10.28
N ALA A 73 18.32 -4.31 11.43
CA ALA A 73 18.60 -5.74 11.63
C ALA A 73 17.34 -6.59 11.35
N PRO A 74 17.49 -7.78 10.77
CA PRO A 74 16.37 -8.70 10.60
C PRO A 74 15.82 -9.16 11.96
N ILE A 75 14.51 -9.35 12.01
CA ILE A 75 13.82 -9.94 13.18
C ILE A 75 13.66 -11.45 12.99
N GLU A 76 13.69 -12.19 14.09
CA GLU A 76 13.44 -13.65 14.06
C GLU A 76 12.16 -14.05 14.78
N SER A 77 11.52 -13.11 15.47
CA SER A 77 10.22 -13.29 16.13
C SER A 77 9.35 -12.05 15.90
N PHE A 78 8.05 -12.27 15.71
CA PHE A 78 7.06 -11.19 15.65
C PHE A 78 7.05 -10.33 16.92
N THR A 79 7.42 -10.91 18.08
CA THR A 79 7.50 -10.17 19.35
C THR A 79 8.60 -9.12 19.36
N ASP A 80 9.65 -9.27 18.53
CA ASP A 80 10.73 -8.29 18.44
C ASP A 80 10.30 -7.00 17.72
N MET A 81 9.15 -7.00 17.05
CA MET A 81 8.66 -5.82 16.34
C MET A 81 7.96 -4.79 17.22
N CYS A 82 7.65 -5.14 18.48
CA CYS A 82 6.94 -4.24 19.40
C CYS A 82 5.63 -3.68 18.79
N LEU A 83 4.86 -4.53 18.09
CA LEU A 83 3.59 -4.17 17.45
C LEU A 83 2.48 -3.94 18.49
N HIS A 84 1.41 -3.28 18.05
CA HIS A 84 0.20 -3.13 18.87
C HIS A 84 -0.35 -4.49 19.33
N PRO A 85 -0.78 -4.65 20.60
CA PRO A 85 -1.21 -5.94 21.14
C PRO A 85 -2.31 -6.65 20.33
N SER A 86 -3.25 -5.90 19.75
CA SER A 86 -4.28 -6.48 18.89
C SER A 86 -3.74 -7.07 17.60
N ILE A 87 -2.68 -6.48 17.01
CA ILE A 87 -2.03 -7.06 15.82
C ILE A 87 -1.32 -8.35 16.23
N MET A 88 -0.61 -8.35 17.36
CA MET A 88 0.06 -9.56 17.88
C MET A 88 -0.93 -10.69 18.17
N LYS A 89 -2.10 -10.35 18.73
CA LYS A 89 -3.20 -11.29 18.94
C LYS A 89 -3.68 -11.90 17.63
N ASP A 90 -3.89 -11.07 16.61
CA ASP A 90 -4.35 -11.51 15.30
C ASP A 90 -3.30 -12.39 14.58
N ILE A 91 -2.02 -12.03 14.64
CA ILE A 91 -0.89 -12.86 14.17
C ILE A 91 -0.93 -14.25 14.81
N ALA A 92 -1.13 -14.32 16.13
CA ALA A 92 -1.19 -15.59 16.86
C ALA A 92 -2.43 -16.44 16.50
N ILE A 93 -3.61 -15.81 16.35
CA ILE A 93 -4.86 -16.49 15.93
C ILE A 93 -4.72 -17.11 14.54
N HIS A 94 -3.97 -16.45 13.66
CA HIS A 94 -3.71 -16.92 12.30
C HIS A 94 -2.47 -17.82 12.18
N GLU A 95 -1.94 -18.31 13.30
CA GLU A 95 -0.85 -19.31 13.38
C GLU A 95 0.47 -18.87 12.73
N TYR A 96 0.72 -17.56 12.67
CA TYR A 96 2.02 -17.03 12.27
C TYR A 96 3.01 -17.19 13.43
N THR A 97 3.88 -18.18 13.33
CA THR A 97 4.83 -18.53 14.39
C THR A 97 6.14 -17.74 14.27
N THR A 98 6.76 -17.75 13.09
CA THR A 98 8.00 -17.04 12.80
C THR A 98 7.90 -16.26 11.48
N PRO A 99 8.59 -15.11 11.37
CA PRO A 99 8.62 -14.35 10.14
C PRO A 99 9.36 -15.13 9.05
N THR A 100 8.83 -15.11 7.82
CA THR A 100 9.55 -15.61 6.64
C THR A 100 10.79 -14.74 6.36
N PRO A 101 11.78 -15.19 5.57
CA PRO A 101 12.98 -14.40 5.29
C PRO A 101 12.70 -12.97 4.79
N ILE A 102 11.74 -12.80 3.88
CA ILE A 102 11.35 -11.49 3.38
C ILE A 102 10.65 -10.65 4.45
N GLN A 103 9.82 -11.26 5.31
CA GLN A 103 9.18 -10.58 6.43
C GLN A 103 10.22 -10.12 7.47
N ALA A 104 11.15 -11.01 7.82
CA ALA A 104 12.21 -10.78 8.80
C ALA A 104 13.03 -9.53 8.48
N GLN A 105 13.36 -9.32 7.21
CA GLN A 105 14.15 -8.15 6.81
C GLN A 105 13.29 -6.94 6.40
N ALA A 106 12.17 -7.13 5.72
CA ALA A 106 11.37 -6.03 5.18
C ALA A 106 10.56 -5.30 6.26
N MET A 107 9.96 -6.04 7.20
CA MET A 107 9.09 -5.46 8.22
C MET A 107 9.79 -4.42 9.12
N PRO A 108 10.99 -4.68 9.69
CA PRO A 108 11.66 -3.66 10.52
C PRO A 108 12.03 -2.41 9.71
N VAL A 109 12.39 -2.57 8.43
CA VAL A 109 12.70 -1.43 7.56
C VAL A 109 11.42 -0.65 7.23
N ALA A 110 10.31 -1.31 6.92
CA ALA A 110 9.01 -0.67 6.69
C ALA A 110 8.48 0.05 7.94
N LEU A 111 8.60 -0.56 9.12
CA LEU A 111 8.17 0.03 10.40
C LEU A 111 8.96 1.29 10.78
N SER A 112 10.23 1.37 10.35
CA SER A 112 11.05 2.58 10.47
C SER A 112 10.60 3.74 9.56
N GLY A 113 9.65 3.49 8.65
CA GLY A 113 9.16 4.46 7.69
C GLY A 113 10.10 4.69 6.51
N ARG A 114 11.01 3.73 6.23
CA ARG A 114 11.87 3.76 5.04
C ARG A 114 11.16 3.13 3.85
N ASP A 115 11.46 3.67 2.67
CA ASP A 115 11.08 3.04 1.41
C ASP A 115 11.92 1.78 1.16
N ILE A 116 11.24 0.76 0.64
CA ILE A 116 11.83 -0.56 0.39
C ILE A 116 11.32 -1.14 -0.93
N LEU A 117 12.20 -1.88 -1.59
CA LEU A 117 11.87 -2.79 -2.68
C LEU A 117 12.22 -4.20 -2.22
N GLY A 118 11.20 -5.04 -2.00
CA GLY A 118 11.37 -6.40 -1.55
C GLY A 118 11.18 -7.40 -2.70
N CYS A 119 12.17 -8.22 -2.97
CA CYS A 119 12.09 -9.30 -3.96
C CYS A 119 12.15 -10.65 -3.25
N ALA A 120 11.15 -11.49 -3.48
CA ALA A 120 11.15 -12.90 -3.03
C ALA A 120 10.21 -13.71 -3.92
N GLU A 121 10.33 -15.04 -3.88
CA GLU A 121 9.48 -15.94 -4.66
C GLU A 121 8.00 -15.87 -4.23
N THR A 122 7.11 -16.32 -5.10
CA THR A 122 5.67 -16.42 -4.82
C THR A 122 5.44 -17.40 -3.67
N GLY A 123 4.52 -17.07 -2.75
CA GLY A 123 4.26 -17.90 -1.56
C GLY A 123 5.11 -17.59 -0.33
N ASN A 124 6.16 -16.76 -0.44
CA ASN A 124 7.05 -16.44 0.70
C ASN A 124 6.50 -15.39 1.67
N GLY A 125 5.17 -15.18 1.72
CA GLY A 125 4.54 -14.30 2.71
C GLY A 125 4.83 -12.80 2.53
N LYS A 126 5.14 -12.38 1.30
CA LYS A 126 5.41 -10.97 0.98
C LYS A 126 4.23 -10.04 1.32
N THR A 127 3.00 -10.55 1.26
CA THR A 127 1.80 -9.78 1.57
C THR A 127 1.75 -9.37 3.05
N ALA A 128 1.89 -10.29 3.98
CA ALA A 128 2.05 -9.95 5.39
C ALA A 128 3.24 -9.00 5.65
N ALA A 129 4.34 -9.12 4.87
CA ALA A 129 5.56 -8.33 5.06
C ALA A 129 5.35 -6.80 4.94
N PHE A 130 4.48 -6.34 4.04
CA PHE A 130 4.13 -4.91 3.96
C PHE A 130 2.86 -4.56 4.74
N MET A 131 1.94 -5.51 4.87
CA MET A 131 0.61 -5.27 5.40
C MET A 131 0.60 -5.06 6.91
N ILE A 132 1.36 -5.86 7.66
CA ILE A 132 1.46 -5.70 9.11
C ILE A 132 2.08 -4.33 9.47
N PRO A 133 3.21 -3.89 8.88
CA PRO A 133 3.71 -2.52 9.07
C PRO A 133 2.71 -1.44 8.66
N MET A 134 1.97 -1.65 7.57
CA MET A 134 0.92 -0.73 7.12
C MET A 134 -0.22 -0.59 8.13
N ILE A 135 -0.68 -1.71 8.73
CA ILE A 135 -1.72 -1.71 9.77
C ILE A 135 -1.22 -0.98 11.01
N GLN A 136 0.01 -1.26 11.47
CA GLN A 136 0.65 -0.57 12.59
C GLN A 136 0.75 0.94 12.34
N HIS A 137 1.16 1.34 11.13
CA HIS A 137 1.22 2.73 10.71
C HIS A 137 -0.18 3.39 10.78
N CYS A 138 -1.20 2.76 10.18
CA CYS A 138 -2.57 3.26 10.24
C CYS A 138 -3.06 3.41 11.70
N LEU A 139 -2.74 2.44 12.57
CA LEU A 139 -3.15 2.47 13.98
C LEU A 139 -2.58 3.63 14.78
N GLY A 140 -1.40 4.15 14.43
CA GLY A 140 -0.89 5.31 15.15
C GLY A 140 -1.31 6.66 14.53
N GLN A 141 -1.90 6.68 13.34
CA GLN A 141 -2.41 7.93 12.73
C GLN A 141 -3.61 8.50 13.52
N PRO A 142 -3.87 9.81 13.43
CA PRO A 142 -5.14 10.39 13.86
C PRO A 142 -6.33 9.78 13.09
N PRO A 143 -7.56 9.83 13.66
CA PRO A 143 -8.74 9.40 12.94
C PRO A 143 -8.98 10.22 11.66
N VAL A 144 -9.37 9.54 10.59
CA VAL A 144 -9.76 10.08 9.29
C VAL A 144 -11.07 10.86 9.45
N ARG A 145 -11.14 12.07 8.88
CA ARG A 145 -12.34 12.91 8.86
C ARG A 145 -13.10 12.72 7.55
N ARG A 146 -14.37 13.13 7.54
CA ARG A 146 -15.15 13.15 6.29
C ARG A 146 -14.46 14.01 5.24
N GLY A 147 -14.24 13.44 4.06
CA GLY A 147 -13.56 14.09 2.94
C GLY A 147 -12.04 13.90 2.93
N ASP A 148 -11.45 13.24 3.92
CA ASP A 148 -10.06 12.80 3.88
C ASP A 148 -9.92 11.56 3.00
N GLY A 149 -8.74 11.39 2.41
CA GLY A 149 -8.38 10.17 1.68
C GLY A 149 -8.01 8.99 2.58
N PRO A 150 -7.76 7.80 2.02
CA PRO A 150 -7.29 6.66 2.79
C PRO A 150 -5.89 6.91 3.38
N LEU A 151 -5.62 6.31 4.53
CA LEU A 151 -4.31 6.38 5.20
C LEU A 151 -3.25 5.54 4.49
N ALA A 152 -3.66 4.46 3.81
CA ALA A 152 -2.80 3.62 3.02
C ALA A 152 -3.49 3.13 1.75
N LEU A 153 -2.70 2.98 0.68
CA LEU A 153 -3.14 2.54 -0.63
C LEU A 153 -2.26 1.39 -1.12
N VAL A 154 -2.88 0.26 -1.44
CA VAL A 154 -2.22 -0.90 -2.05
C VAL A 154 -2.67 -0.99 -3.50
N LEU A 155 -1.72 -1.06 -4.43
CA LEU A 155 -2.00 -1.19 -5.85
C LEU A 155 -1.69 -2.62 -6.30
N ALA A 156 -2.63 -3.24 -6.99
CA ALA A 156 -2.46 -4.59 -7.55
C ALA A 156 -2.67 -4.58 -9.07
N PRO A 157 -1.90 -5.40 -9.82
CA PRO A 157 -1.93 -5.39 -11.29
C PRO A 157 -3.21 -6.00 -11.88
N THR A 158 -3.87 -6.92 -11.17
CA THR A 158 -5.08 -7.61 -11.65
C THR A 158 -6.29 -7.31 -10.76
N ARG A 159 -7.49 -7.79 -11.18
CA ARG A 159 -8.76 -7.54 -10.48
C ARG A 159 -8.97 -8.46 -9.27
N GLU A 160 -8.32 -9.62 -9.26
CA GLU A 160 -8.50 -10.71 -8.30
C GLU A 160 -7.56 -10.56 -7.11
N LEU A 161 -6.35 -10.03 -7.34
CA LEU A 161 -5.34 -9.82 -6.30
C LEU A 161 -5.81 -8.93 -5.14
N PRO A 162 -6.56 -7.82 -5.35
CA PRO A 162 -7.10 -7.03 -4.24
C PRO A 162 -7.98 -7.83 -3.28
N GLN A 163 -8.75 -8.81 -3.76
CA GLN A 163 -9.59 -9.65 -2.90
C GLN A 163 -8.74 -10.59 -2.05
N GLN A 164 -7.64 -11.12 -2.60
CA GLN A 164 -6.68 -11.92 -1.85
C GLN A 164 -5.98 -11.09 -0.77
N ILE A 165 -5.54 -9.88 -1.13
CA ILE A 165 -4.94 -8.91 -0.21
C ILE A 165 -5.93 -8.56 0.91
N GLU A 166 -7.19 -8.30 0.59
CA GLU A 166 -8.20 -7.97 1.61
C GLU A 166 -8.47 -9.14 2.57
N LYS A 167 -8.49 -10.38 2.07
CA LYS A 167 -8.62 -11.57 2.92
C LYS A 167 -7.47 -11.67 3.92
N GLU A 168 -6.25 -11.40 3.47
CA GLU A 168 -5.06 -11.39 4.32
C GLU A 168 -5.06 -10.18 5.28
N ASP A 169 -5.55 -9.03 4.83
CA ASP A 169 -5.70 -7.82 5.66
C ASP A 169 -6.68 -8.03 6.81
N LYS A 170 -7.80 -8.71 6.54
CA LYS A 170 -8.78 -9.11 7.56
C LYS A 170 -8.18 -10.09 8.57
N ALA A 171 -7.16 -10.88 8.19
CA ALA A 171 -6.47 -11.76 9.13
C ALA A 171 -5.73 -10.96 10.21
N PHE A 172 -5.09 -9.85 9.85
CA PHE A 172 -4.27 -9.06 10.78
C PHE A 172 -4.98 -7.85 11.39
N SER A 173 -6.26 -7.63 11.05
CA SER A 173 -7.05 -6.50 11.54
C SER A 173 -8.39 -6.89 12.16
N ARG A 174 -8.62 -8.19 12.36
CA ARG A 174 -9.86 -8.71 12.95
C ARG A 174 -10.15 -8.13 14.34
N SER A 175 -9.13 -7.95 15.17
CA SER A 175 -9.24 -7.39 16.51
C SER A 175 -9.22 -5.85 16.52
N LEU A 176 -9.32 -5.19 15.36
CA LEU A 176 -9.15 -3.74 15.19
C LEU A 176 -10.42 -3.07 14.62
N GLU A 177 -11.42 -2.81 15.47
CA GLU A 177 -12.68 -2.17 15.06
C GLU A 177 -12.52 -0.77 14.44
N SER A 178 -11.43 -0.08 14.78
CA SER A 178 -11.17 1.28 14.28
C SER A 178 -10.69 1.33 12.84
N ILE A 179 -10.33 0.19 12.27
CA ILE A 179 -9.73 0.06 10.95
C ILE A 179 -10.73 -0.60 9.99
N LYS A 180 -10.86 -0.03 8.80
CA LYS A 180 -11.57 -0.66 7.70
C LYS A 180 -10.76 -0.62 6.41
N THR A 181 -10.98 -1.64 5.60
CA THR A 181 -10.40 -1.79 4.27
C THR A 181 -11.53 -1.81 3.26
N ALA A 182 -11.37 -1.05 2.18
CA ALA A 182 -12.25 -1.08 1.03
C ALA A 182 -11.48 -1.55 -0.21
N ILE A 183 -12.16 -2.29 -1.09
CA ILE A 183 -11.59 -2.70 -2.37
C ILE A 183 -12.22 -1.87 -3.49
N VAL A 184 -11.37 -1.32 -4.36
CA VAL A 184 -11.81 -0.62 -5.57
C VAL A 184 -11.31 -1.37 -6.80
N VAL A 185 -12.23 -1.91 -7.60
CA VAL A 185 -11.93 -2.66 -8.82
C VAL A 185 -12.64 -2.03 -10.01
N GLY A 186 -11.89 -1.70 -11.07
CA GLY A 186 -12.46 -1.18 -12.32
C GLY A 186 -13.47 -2.14 -12.96
N GLY A 187 -14.53 -1.60 -13.56
CA GLY A 187 -15.58 -2.40 -14.22
C GLY A 187 -16.62 -3.00 -13.29
N THR A 188 -16.75 -2.48 -12.06
CA THR A 188 -17.85 -2.75 -11.12
C THR A 188 -18.60 -1.46 -10.81
N ASN A 189 -19.74 -1.54 -10.13
CA ASN A 189 -20.53 -0.36 -9.78
C ASN A 189 -19.74 0.57 -8.84
N ILE A 190 -19.23 1.67 -9.39
CA ILE A 190 -18.41 2.62 -8.63
C ILE A 190 -19.22 3.30 -7.52
N ALA A 191 -20.55 3.42 -7.66
CA ALA A 191 -21.40 4.04 -6.65
C ALA A 191 -21.44 3.20 -5.36
N GLU A 192 -21.50 1.87 -5.47
CA GLU A 192 -21.44 0.95 -4.33
C GLU A 192 -20.08 1.03 -3.62
N GLN A 193 -18.98 1.07 -4.40
CA GLN A 193 -17.63 1.23 -3.88
C GLN A 193 -17.42 2.60 -3.19
N MET A 194 -18.03 3.66 -3.72
CA MET A 194 -18.01 4.98 -3.11
C MET A 194 -18.75 5.00 -1.77
N VAL A 195 -19.88 4.30 -1.64
CA VAL A 195 -20.60 4.18 -0.36
C VAL A 195 -19.74 3.43 0.67
N GLU A 196 -19.07 2.36 0.28
CA GLU A 196 -18.16 1.60 1.13
C GLU A 196 -16.98 2.46 1.60
N CYS A 197 -16.40 3.28 0.72
CA CYS A 197 -15.35 4.23 1.06
C CYS A 197 -15.83 5.39 1.94
N ASN A 198 -17.11 5.75 1.86
CA ASN A 198 -17.69 6.92 2.56
C ASN A 198 -18.42 6.55 3.86
N CYS A 199 -18.36 5.28 4.30
CA CYS A 199 -18.89 4.92 5.61
C CYS A 199 -18.09 5.62 6.72
N ASN A 200 -18.71 5.89 7.88
CA ASN A 200 -18.09 6.63 9.00
C ASN A 200 -16.91 5.84 9.62
N VAL A 201 -15.78 5.78 8.91
CA VAL A 201 -14.59 5.02 9.28
C VAL A 201 -13.64 5.92 10.07
N LYS A 202 -13.11 5.39 11.18
CA LYS A 202 -12.09 6.09 11.96
C LYS A 202 -10.71 6.00 11.30
N LYS A 203 -10.36 4.90 10.63
CA LYS A 203 -9.10 4.70 9.86
C LYS A 203 -9.34 3.83 8.62
N ALA A 204 -9.02 4.33 7.43
CA ALA A 204 -9.35 3.68 6.15
C ALA A 204 -8.12 3.26 5.34
N ARG A 205 -8.16 2.07 4.75
CA ARG A 205 -7.22 1.56 3.74
C ARG A 205 -7.95 1.26 2.44
N VAL A 206 -7.27 1.42 1.31
CA VAL A 206 -7.83 1.05 0.00
C VAL A 206 -6.89 0.11 -0.74
N ALA A 207 -7.39 -1.03 -1.17
CA ALA A 207 -6.74 -1.88 -2.16
C ALA A 207 -7.37 -1.61 -3.53
N LYS A 208 -6.57 -1.20 -4.52
CA LYS A 208 -7.06 -0.88 -5.88
C LYS A 208 -6.55 -1.87 -6.91
N GLY A 209 -7.46 -2.46 -7.67
CA GLY A 209 -7.18 -3.37 -8.79
C GLY A 209 -7.47 -2.74 -10.16
N TYR A 210 -6.54 -2.97 -11.10
CA TYR A 210 -6.55 -2.60 -12.52
C TYR A 210 -6.65 -1.09 -12.84
N ILE A 211 -5.56 -0.56 -13.42
CA ILE A 211 -5.52 0.72 -14.13
C ILE A 211 -5.40 0.38 -15.62
N ARG A 212 -6.44 0.60 -16.42
CA ARG A 212 -6.24 0.75 -17.88
C ARG A 212 -6.84 2.04 -18.40
N ASN A 213 -6.00 2.69 -19.21
CA ASN A 213 -6.16 3.88 -20.06
C ASN A 213 -6.09 5.25 -19.38
N HIS A 214 -4.84 5.67 -19.09
CA HIS A 214 -4.25 6.91 -19.66
C HIS A 214 -2.72 6.79 -19.96
N PHE A 215 -2.15 5.58 -19.95
CA PHE A 215 -0.79 5.33 -20.45
C PHE A 215 -0.86 4.14 -21.40
N ASN A 216 -0.90 4.41 -22.70
CA ASN A 216 -0.99 3.39 -23.73
C ASN A 216 0.20 3.56 -24.67
N SER A 217 1.22 2.71 -24.52
CA SER A 217 2.00 2.11 -25.62
C SER A 217 3.20 1.37 -25.04
N GLU A 218 3.39 0.12 -25.49
CA GLU A 218 4.50 -0.78 -25.21
C GLU A 218 4.47 -1.45 -23.83
N PHE A 219 4.14 -2.75 -23.79
CA PHE A 219 5.03 -3.79 -23.26
C PHE A 219 4.50 -5.16 -23.71
N GLY A 220 5.37 -5.90 -24.38
CA GLY A 220 5.17 -7.27 -24.85
C GLY A 220 5.38 -8.31 -23.75
N HIS A 221 5.14 -9.56 -24.15
CA HIS A 221 5.27 -10.80 -23.38
C HIS A 221 6.62 -10.92 -22.63
N ASP A 222 6.58 -11.07 -21.31
CA ASP A 222 7.15 -12.21 -20.57
C ASP A 222 7.00 -12.01 -19.05
N GLY A 223 6.97 -13.12 -18.31
CA GLY A 223 6.60 -13.20 -16.88
C GLY A 223 7.21 -12.13 -15.98
N SER A 224 6.36 -11.27 -15.41
CA SER A 224 6.77 -10.14 -14.58
C SER A 224 6.76 -10.46 -13.08
N PRO A 225 7.77 -10.02 -12.30
CA PRO A 225 7.82 -10.13 -10.85
C PRO A 225 6.82 -9.18 -10.17
N ILE A 226 6.17 -9.64 -9.10
CA ILE A 226 5.28 -8.83 -8.26
C ILE A 226 6.14 -7.80 -7.49
N GLY A 227 6.27 -6.59 -8.04
CA GLY A 227 6.93 -5.45 -7.41
C GLY A 227 6.07 -4.82 -6.31
N TRP A 228 6.68 -4.57 -5.15
CA TRP A 228 6.04 -3.96 -3.98
C TRP A 228 6.01 -2.43 -4.07
N LEU A 229 4.89 -1.82 -3.66
CA LEU A 229 4.75 -0.38 -3.47
C LEU A 229 4.49 -0.10 -1.98
N SER A 230 5.45 0.55 -1.32
CA SER A 230 5.36 1.11 0.04
C SER A 230 4.25 2.19 0.12
N PRO A 231 3.61 2.41 1.28
CA PRO A 231 2.71 3.54 1.50
C PRO A 231 3.49 4.85 1.69
N MET A 232 4.28 5.26 0.69
CA MET A 232 4.93 6.57 0.61
C MET A 232 5.12 6.90 -0.87
N ARG A 233 4.21 7.70 -1.45
CA ARG A 233 4.38 8.14 -2.85
C ARG A 233 5.27 9.38 -2.91
N ARG A 234 6.35 9.31 -3.69
CA ARG A 234 6.73 10.38 -4.64
C ARG A 234 7.66 9.87 -5.76
N LYS A 235 7.36 10.31 -6.99
CA LYS A 235 8.08 10.21 -8.27
C LYS A 235 8.12 8.87 -9.00
N PHE A 236 7.21 8.74 -9.97
CA PHE A 236 7.45 8.01 -11.22
C PHE A 236 7.89 9.07 -12.24
N GLU A 237 9.19 9.21 -12.48
CA GLU A 237 9.72 10.01 -13.57
C GLU A 237 11.13 9.52 -13.94
N ARG A 238 11.23 8.92 -15.14
CA ARG A 238 12.41 8.68 -16.01
C ARG A 238 13.69 8.06 -15.40
N GLU A 239 14.05 6.91 -15.93
CA GLU A 239 15.36 6.72 -16.60
C GLU A 239 15.29 5.54 -17.59
N LYS A 240 15.23 5.87 -18.89
CA LYS A 240 15.78 5.05 -19.97
C LYS A 240 17.23 5.50 -20.12
N ALA A 241 18.19 4.65 -19.80
CA ALA A 241 19.54 4.67 -20.36
C ALA A 241 20.30 3.43 -19.89
N LEU A 242 20.28 2.38 -20.73
CA LEU A 242 21.46 1.75 -21.33
C LEU A 242 20.95 0.72 -22.36
#